data_AF-A0A2K2U4K0-F1
#
_entry.id   AF-A0A2K2U4K0-F1
#
_cell.length_a   1.000
_cell.length_b   1.000
_cell.length_c   1.000
_cell.angle_alpha   90.00
_cell.angle_beta   90.00
_cell.angle_gamma   90.00
#
_symmetry.space_group_name_H-M   'P 1'
#
loop_
_entity.id
_entity.type
_entity.pdbx_description
1 polymer ?
#
loop_
_entity_poly.entity_id
_entity_poly.type
_entity_poly.pdbx_seq_one_letter_code
_entity_poly.pdbx_strand_id
1 'polypeptide(L)'
;MRAAAWGVRGAFALVFAVNVQCALAFVAQPAAYAPAYELSGAAGTAAVQGLGVAFLMWNATYPAVIAQPRRFRSLAVVVLVQQAIGLVGESYVRAGLPVGHDLLAANIERFIAFDAVGLALMAAAFVWLLAAERRSMQ
;
A
#
# COMPACT_ATOMS: atom_id res chain seq x y z
N MET A 1 -9.76 -23.77 6.15
CA MET A 1 -9.39 -22.81 7.23
C MET A 1 -7.90 -22.43 7.20
N ARG A 2 -6.97 -23.37 7.44
CA ARG A 2 -5.52 -23.07 7.50
C ARG A 2 -4.99 -22.43 6.19
N ALA A 3 -5.35 -23.00 5.03
CA ALA A 3 -4.93 -22.46 3.73
C ALA A 3 -5.39 -21.01 3.50
N ALA A 4 -6.66 -20.68 3.78
CA ALA A 4 -7.17 -19.32 3.63
C ALA A 4 -6.49 -18.32 4.58
N ALA A 5 -6.18 -18.73 5.82
CA ALA A 5 -5.42 -17.89 6.74
C ALA A 5 -4.00 -17.62 6.21
N TRP A 6 -3.32 -18.64 5.65
CA TRP A 6 -2.03 -18.47 4.99
C TRP A 6 -2.11 -17.60 3.72
N GLY A 7 -3.22 -17.68 2.98
CA GLY A 7 -3.51 -16.79 1.85
C GLY A 7 -3.52 -15.32 2.27
N VAL A 8 -4.22 -14.99 3.36
CA VAL A 8 -4.22 -13.63 3.92
C VAL A 8 -2.82 -13.21 4.37
N ARG A 9 -2.10 -14.09 5.08
CA ARG A 9 -0.72 -13.80 5.52
C ARG A 9 0.18 -13.45 4.33
N GLY A 10 0.17 -14.28 3.29
CA GLY A 10 1.01 -14.09 2.11
C GLY A 10 0.65 -12.81 1.36
N ALA A 11 -0.63 -12.59 1.09
CA ALA A 11 -1.11 -11.39 0.37
C ALA A 11 -0.73 -10.10 1.11
N PHE A 12 -1.03 -10.01 2.41
CA PHE A 12 -0.75 -8.82 3.20
C PHE A 12 0.75 -8.64 3.43
N ALA A 13 1.52 -9.72 3.63
CA ALA A 13 2.97 -9.63 3.79
C ALA A 13 3.68 -9.17 2.52
N LEU A 14 3.22 -9.59 1.34
CA LEU A 14 3.78 -9.13 0.07
C LEU A 14 3.60 -7.62 -0.10
N VAL A 15 2.37 -7.13 0.06
CA VAL A 15 2.06 -5.69 -0.05
C VAL A 15 2.82 -4.89 1.00
N PHE A 16 2.83 -5.37 2.25
CA PHE A 16 3.60 -4.78 3.34
C PHE A 16 5.09 -4.66 3.03
N ALA A 17 5.70 -5.73 2.51
CA ALA A 17 7.13 -5.75 2.23
C ALA A 17 7.51 -4.73 1.15
N VAL A 18 6.73 -4.65 0.06
CA VAL A 18 6.98 -3.68 -1.02
C VAL A 18 6.77 -2.25 -0.52
N ASN A 19 5.70 -2.00 0.23
CA ASN A 19 5.45 -0.67 0.81
C ASN A 19 6.56 -0.23 1.77
N VAL A 20 6.96 -1.10 2.70
CA VAL A 20 8.03 -0.78 3.67
C VAL A 20 9.37 -0.59 2.96
N GLN A 21 9.68 -1.40 1.94
CA GLN A 21 10.87 -1.20 1.12
C GLN A 21 10.86 0.19 0.46
N CYS A 22 9.74 0.58 -0.17
CA CYS A 22 9.57 1.90 -0.79
C CYS A 22 9.74 3.01 0.25
N ALA A 23 9.09 2.87 1.40
CA ALA A 23 9.14 3.83 2.50
C ALA A 23 10.56 4.04 3.03
N LEU A 24 11.29 2.95 3.28
CA LEU A 24 12.68 2.98 3.74
C LEU A 24 13.60 3.58 2.67
N ALA A 25 13.37 3.29 1.38
CA ALA A 25 14.14 3.87 0.30
C ALA A 25 13.94 5.40 0.21
N PHE A 26 12.71 5.88 0.41
CA PHE A 26 12.40 7.31 0.43
C PHE A 26 13.03 8.04 1.63
N VAL A 27 13.09 7.39 2.79
CA VAL A 27 13.74 7.97 3.98
C VAL A 27 15.26 7.96 3.85
N ALA A 28 15.85 6.85 3.39
CA ALA A 28 17.30 6.65 3.38
C ALA A 28 18.00 7.27 2.17
N GLN A 29 17.34 7.33 1.00
CA GLN A 29 17.91 7.84 -0.25
C GLN A 29 16.98 8.84 -0.97
N PRO A 30 16.42 9.85 -0.27
CA PRO A 30 15.40 10.76 -0.81
C PRO A 30 15.83 11.49 -2.09
N ALA A 31 17.10 11.89 -2.19
CA ALA A 31 17.62 12.61 -3.35
C ALA A 31 17.56 11.78 -4.66
N ALA A 32 17.58 10.45 -4.56
CA ALA A 32 17.44 9.57 -5.71
C ALA A 32 15.99 9.51 -6.24
N TYR A 33 15.01 9.83 -5.39
CA TYR A 33 13.58 9.73 -5.72
C TYR A 33 12.91 11.10 -5.93
N ALA A 34 13.46 12.19 -5.38
CA ALA A 34 12.94 13.55 -5.57
C ALA A 34 12.72 13.96 -7.04
N PRO A 35 13.60 13.61 -8.00
CA PRO A 35 13.38 13.93 -9.40
C PRO A 35 12.11 13.28 -10.00
N ALA A 36 11.69 12.12 -9.49
CA ALA A 36 10.45 11.47 -9.93
C ALA A 36 9.19 12.22 -9.46
N TYR A 37 9.34 13.14 -8.51
CA TYR A 37 8.32 14.09 -8.07
C TYR A 37 8.52 15.49 -8.68
N GLU A 38 9.49 15.63 -9.59
CA GLU A 38 9.95 16.92 -10.13
C GLU A 38 10.41 17.91 -9.04
N LEU A 39 10.83 17.37 -7.90
CA LEU A 39 11.35 18.13 -6.77
C LEU A 39 12.88 18.14 -6.79
N SER A 40 13.47 19.21 -6.26
CA SER A 40 14.92 19.36 -6.15
C SER A 40 15.35 20.07 -4.88
N GLY A 41 16.66 20.04 -4.61
CA GLY A 41 17.25 20.70 -3.46
C GLY A 41 16.82 20.13 -2.11
N ALA A 42 17.10 20.89 -1.05
CA ALA A 42 16.83 20.49 0.32
C ALA A 42 15.32 20.29 0.61
N ALA A 43 14.47 21.17 0.06
CA ALA A 43 13.03 21.06 0.22
C ALA A 43 12.45 19.79 -0.43
N GLY A 44 12.87 19.46 -1.66
CA GLY A 44 12.45 18.24 -2.32
C GLY A 44 12.90 16.97 -1.60
N THR A 45 14.12 17.00 -1.07
CA THR A 45 14.67 15.91 -0.26
C THR A 45 13.83 15.68 0.99
N ALA A 46 13.55 16.75 1.75
CA ALA A 46 12.73 16.68 2.96
C ALA A 46 11.29 16.21 2.67
N ALA A 47 10.69 16.65 1.56
CA ALA A 47 9.35 16.23 1.15
C ALA A 47 9.29 14.71 0.89
N VAL A 48 10.26 14.15 0.16
CA VAL A 48 10.33 12.71 -0.10
C VAL A 48 10.57 11.92 1.18
N GLN A 49 11.44 12.39 2.10
CA GLN A 49 11.61 11.74 3.40
C GLN A 49 10.31 11.73 4.20
N GLY A 50 9.59 12.86 4.22
CA GLY A 50 8.28 12.97 4.85
C GLY A 50 7.28 11.97 4.28
N LEU A 51 7.25 11.80 2.95
CA LEU A 51 6.43 10.78 2.29
C LEU A 51 6.82 9.36 2.72
N GLY A 52 8.12 9.07 2.82
CA GLY A 52 8.62 7.80 3.32
C GLY A 52 8.17 7.51 4.77
N VAL A 53 8.22 8.51 5.66
CA VAL A 53 7.70 8.37 7.03
C VAL A 53 6.19 8.15 7.03
N ALA A 54 5.43 8.89 6.21
CA ALA A 54 3.99 8.71 6.08
C ALA A 54 3.64 7.29 5.58
N PHE A 55 4.39 6.75 4.61
CA PHE A 55 4.24 5.37 4.15
C PHE A 55 4.53 4.35 5.26
N LEU A 56 5.57 4.56 6.08
CA LEU A 56 5.83 3.69 7.23
C LEU A 56 4.66 3.70 8.23
N MET A 57 4.14 4.88 8.57
CA MET A 57 2.97 5.02 9.44
C MET A 57 1.75 4.30 8.88
N TRP A 58 1.53 4.40 7.57
CA TRP A 58 0.43 3.75 6.87
C TRP A 58 0.45 2.22 7.01
N ASN A 59 1.64 1.63 7.18
CA ASN A 59 1.83 0.19 7.27
C ASN A 59 1.77 -0.36 8.71
N ALA A 60 1.55 0.47 9.73
CA ALA A 60 1.56 0.04 11.13
C ALA A 60 0.49 -1.00 11.50
N THR A 61 -0.61 -1.08 10.75
CA THR A 61 -1.71 -2.03 10.95
C THR A 61 -1.43 -3.42 10.39
N TYR A 62 -0.54 -3.54 9.39
CA TYR A 62 -0.26 -4.79 8.67
C TYR A 62 0.32 -5.91 9.56
N PRO A 63 1.30 -5.67 10.45
CA PRO A 63 1.92 -6.75 11.24
C PRO A 63 0.93 -7.56 12.07
N ALA A 64 -0.08 -6.90 12.65
CA ALA A 64 -1.11 -7.58 13.43
C ALA A 64 -1.97 -8.50 12.55
N VAL A 65 -2.38 -8.02 11.37
CA VAL A 65 -3.15 -8.81 10.39
C VAL A 65 -2.34 -10.00 9.89
N ILE A 66 -1.06 -9.80 9.56
CA ILE A 66 -0.16 -10.87 9.12
C ILE A 66 0.06 -11.89 10.24
N ALA A 67 0.22 -11.44 11.49
CA ALA A 67 0.47 -12.34 12.60
C ALA A 67 -0.75 -13.20 12.98
N GLN A 68 -1.95 -12.63 13.00
CA GLN A 68 -3.17 -13.32 13.44
C GLN A 68 -4.42 -12.81 12.68
N PRO A 69 -4.59 -13.16 11.39
CA PRO A 69 -5.62 -12.55 10.53
C PRO A 69 -7.06 -12.82 11.00
N ARG A 70 -7.29 -13.94 11.70
CA ARG A 70 -8.60 -14.29 12.27
C ARG A 70 -8.96 -13.46 13.50
N ARG A 71 -7.97 -13.01 14.27
CA ARG A 71 -8.17 -12.16 15.44
C ARG A 71 -8.35 -10.71 15.03
N PHE A 72 -7.54 -10.22 14.10
CA PHE A 72 -7.47 -8.81 13.71
C PHE A 72 -8.25 -8.50 12.42
N ARG A 73 -9.49 -8.99 12.32
CA ARG A 73 -10.34 -8.79 11.12
C ARG A 73 -10.66 -7.32 10.87
N SER A 74 -10.92 -6.55 11.92
CA SER A 74 -11.17 -5.11 11.81
C SER A 74 -9.95 -4.39 11.23
N LEU A 75 -8.73 -4.75 11.65
CA LEU A 75 -7.50 -4.17 11.08
C LEU A 75 -7.29 -4.59 9.62
N ALA A 76 -7.69 -5.80 9.23
CA ALA A 76 -7.67 -6.19 7.82
C ALA A 76 -8.58 -5.30 6.97
N VAL A 77 -9.77 -4.96 7.47
CA VAL A 77 -10.66 -3.99 6.82
C VAL A 77 -10.02 -2.60 6.76
N VAL A 78 -9.40 -2.13 7.85
CA VAL A 78 -8.70 -0.84 7.87
C VAL A 78 -7.59 -0.79 6.82
N VAL A 79 -6.77 -1.85 6.71
CA VAL A 79 -5.73 -1.98 5.67
C VAL A 79 -6.31 -1.89 4.25
N LEU A 80 -7.44 -2.56 3.99
CA LEU A 80 -8.10 -2.49 2.67
C LEU A 80 -8.62 -1.08 2.38
N VAL A 81 -9.20 -0.41 3.37
CA VAL A 81 -9.67 0.98 3.24
C VAL A 81 -8.49 1.93 3.00
N GLN A 82 -7.41 1.76 3.75
CA GLN A 82 -6.15 2.47 3.54
C GLN A 82 -5.66 2.30 2.10
N GLN A 83 -5.59 1.07 1.59
CA GLN A 83 -5.19 0.82 0.20
C GLN A 83 -6.14 1.45 -0.83
N ALA A 84 -7.45 1.44 -0.56
CA ALA A 84 -8.44 2.07 -1.43
C ALA A 84 -8.33 3.60 -1.43
N ILE A 85 -8.00 4.22 -0.29
CA ILE A 85 -7.74 5.66 -0.20
C ILE A 85 -6.52 6.03 -1.03
N GLY A 86 -5.43 5.24 -0.97
CA GLY A 86 -4.26 5.41 -1.83
C GLY A 86 -4.64 5.38 -3.31
N LEU A 87 -5.29 4.30 -3.75
CA LEU A 87 -5.73 4.12 -5.13
C LEU A 87 -6.59 5.28 -5.65
N VAL A 88 -7.62 5.67 -4.88
CA VAL A 88 -8.54 6.75 -5.27
C VAL A 88 -7.82 8.10 -5.25
N GLY A 89 -7.03 8.36 -4.21
CA GLY A 89 -6.29 9.61 -4.05
C GLY A 89 -5.29 9.82 -5.19
N GLU A 90 -4.50 8.81 -5.52
CA GLU A 90 -3.52 8.86 -6.61
C GLU A 90 -4.18 8.97 -7.97
N SER A 91 -5.29 8.26 -8.20
CA SER A 91 -6.09 8.39 -9.42
C SER A 91 -6.63 9.81 -9.58
N TYR A 92 -7.07 10.44 -8.49
CA TYR A 92 -7.51 11.82 -8.49
C TYR A 92 -6.37 12.79 -8.79
N VAL A 93 -5.19 12.61 -8.16
CA VAL A 93 -4.00 13.42 -8.45
C VAL A 93 -3.57 13.28 -9.92
N ARG A 94 -3.55 12.05 -10.45
CA ARG A 94 -3.20 11.77 -11.84
C ARG A 94 -4.15 12.43 -12.84
N ALA A 95 -5.44 12.45 -12.54
CA ALA A 95 -6.46 13.06 -13.38
C ALA A 95 -6.39 14.60 -13.37
N GLY A 96 -5.93 15.19 -12.27
CA GLY A 96 -5.76 16.64 -12.13
C GLY A 96 -4.41 17.17 -12.65
N LEU A 97 -3.49 16.29 -13.06
CA LEU A 97 -2.14 16.68 -13.45
C LEU A 97 -2.11 17.36 -14.84
N PRO A 98 -1.52 18.57 -14.97
CA PRO A 98 -1.38 19.23 -16.26
C PRO A 98 -0.49 18.46 -17.24
N VAL A 99 -0.61 18.77 -18.52
CA VAL A 99 0.30 18.26 -19.56
C VAL A 99 1.71 18.84 -19.35
N GLY A 100 2.74 18.04 -19.64
CA GLY A 100 4.15 18.42 -19.47
C GLY A 100 4.84 17.80 -18.26
N HIS A 101 4.11 17.01 -17.46
CA HIS A 101 4.59 16.32 -16.26
C HIS A 101 4.68 14.80 -16.47
N ASP A 102 5.21 14.36 -17.60
CA ASP A 102 5.17 12.94 -18.01
C ASP A 102 5.91 12.02 -17.04
N LEU A 103 7.02 12.48 -16.46
CA LEU A 103 7.78 11.72 -15.48
C LEU A 103 6.99 11.54 -14.18
N LEU A 104 6.39 12.62 -13.67
CA LEU A 104 5.54 12.59 -12.49
C LEU A 104 4.28 11.74 -12.71
N ALA A 105 3.66 11.86 -13.89
CA ALA A 105 2.52 11.04 -14.30
C ALA A 105 2.85 9.54 -14.27
N ALA A 106 3.97 9.14 -14.90
CA ALA A 106 4.42 7.77 -14.91
C ALA A 106 4.75 7.24 -13.51
N ASN A 107 5.25 8.11 -12.62
CA ASN A 107 5.50 7.74 -11.23
C ASN A 107 4.19 7.49 -10.47
N ILE A 108 3.18 8.37 -10.60
CA ILE A 108 1.86 8.19 -9.98
C ILE A 108 1.16 6.93 -10.52
N GLU A 109 1.25 6.66 -11.82
CA GLU A 109 0.67 5.47 -12.43
C GLU A 109 1.23 4.15 -11.87
N ARG A 110 2.51 4.13 -11.47
CA ARG A 110 3.11 2.97 -10.80
C ARG A 110 2.51 2.73 -9.43
N PHE A 111 2.25 3.79 -8.67
CA PHE A 111 1.57 3.66 -7.39
C PHE A 111 0.12 3.21 -7.56
N ILE A 112 -0.63 3.80 -8.50
CA ILE A 112 -2.00 3.37 -8.85
C ILE A 112 -2.02 1.87 -9.20
N ALA A 113 -1.08 1.41 -10.03
CA ALA A 113 -1.01 0.01 -10.43
C ALA A 113 -0.72 -0.90 -9.23
N PHE A 114 0.24 -0.51 -8.37
CA PHE A 114 0.57 -1.25 -7.16
C PHE A 114 -0.64 -1.32 -6.20
N ASP A 115 -1.29 -0.19 -5.96
CA ASP A 115 -2.44 -0.06 -5.08
C ASP A 115 -3.63 -0.89 -5.56
N ALA A 116 -3.92 -0.86 -6.86
CA ALA A 116 -4.99 -1.65 -7.47
C ALA A 116 -4.74 -3.15 -7.34
N VAL A 117 -3.52 -3.61 -7.69
CA VAL A 117 -3.16 -5.04 -7.62
C VAL A 117 -3.11 -5.50 -6.16
N GLY A 118 -2.51 -4.70 -5.28
CA GLY A 118 -2.42 -4.99 -3.85
C GLY A 118 -3.80 -5.09 -3.19
N LEU A 119 -4.69 -4.12 -3.48
CA LEU A 119 -6.05 -4.12 -2.98
C LEU A 119 -6.82 -5.37 -3.46
N ALA A 120 -6.76 -5.69 -4.75
CA ALA A 120 -7.45 -6.84 -5.31
C ALA A 120 -6.96 -8.16 -4.68
N LEU A 121 -5.64 -8.33 -4.57
CA LEU A 121 -5.01 -9.51 -3.98
C LEU A 121 -5.41 -9.69 -2.50
N MET A 122 -5.27 -8.64 -1.69
CA MET A 122 -5.60 -8.68 -0.26
C MET A 122 -7.10 -8.89 -0.03
N ALA A 123 -7.96 -8.21 -0.79
CA ALA A 123 -9.40 -8.35 -0.69
C ALA A 123 -9.84 -9.77 -1.04
N ALA A 124 -9.31 -10.35 -2.13
CA ALA A 124 -9.62 -11.73 -2.53
C ALA A 124 -9.22 -12.74 -1.45
N ALA A 125 -8.02 -12.59 -0.88
CA ALA A 125 -7.54 -13.45 0.21
C ALA A 125 -8.42 -13.31 1.47
N PHE A 126 -8.81 -12.09 1.83
CA PHE A 126 -9.64 -11.83 3.00
C PHE A 126 -11.06 -12.36 2.83
N VAL A 127 -11.68 -12.15 1.67
CA VAL A 127 -13.00 -12.72 1.34
C VAL A 127 -12.96 -14.24 1.39
N TRP A 128 -11.88 -14.87 0.88
CA TRP A 128 -11.71 -16.33 0.98
C TRP A 128 -11.64 -16.80 2.44
N LEU A 129 -10.93 -16.08 3.32
CA LEU A 129 -10.90 -16.39 4.75
C LEU A 129 -12.30 -16.32 5.36
N LEU A 130 -13.07 -15.26 5.10
CA LEU A 130 -14.43 -15.10 5.63
C LEU A 130 -15.38 -16.19 5.11
N ALA A 131 -15.29 -16.55 3.82
CA ALA A 131 -16.08 -17.62 3.23
C ALA A 131 -15.74 -18.99 3.84
N ALA A 132 -14.45 -19.26 4.07
CA ALA A 132 -14.00 -20.50 4.71
C ALA A 132 -14.45 -20.60 6.18
N GLU A 133 -14.51 -19.48 6.91
CA GLU A 133 -15.02 -19.42 8.28
C GLU A 133 -16.52 -19.71 8.33
N ARG A 134 -17.32 -19.08 7.46
CA ARG A 134 -18.77 -19.33 7.40
C ARG A 134 -19.10 -20.79 7.13
N ARG A 135 -18.40 -21.42 6.17
CA ARG A 135 -18.58 -22.86 5.85
C ARG A 135 -18.19 -23.80 6.98
N SER A 136 -17.37 -23.38 7.93
CA SER A 136 -17.00 -24.20 9.10
C SER A 136 -17.96 -24.05 10.29
N MET A 137 -18.89 -23.09 10.23
CA MET A 137 -19.91 -22.86 11.24
C MET A 137 -21.27 -23.46 10.86
N GLN A 138 -21.42 -23.91 9.60
CA GLN A 138 -22.55 -24.68 9.08
C GLN A 138 -22.22 -26.16 9.19
#